data_AF-B1C1R4-F1
#
_entry.id   AF-B1C1R4-F1
#
_cell.length_a   1.000
_cell.length_b   1.000
_cell.length_c   1.000
_cell.angle_alpha   90.00
_cell.angle_beta   90.00
_cell.angle_gamma   90.00
#
_symmetry.space_group_name_H-M   'P 1'
#
loop_
_entity.id
_entity.type
_entity.pdbx_description
1 polymer ?
#
loop_
_entity_poly.entity_id
_entity_poly.type
_entity_poly.pdbx_seq_one_letter_code
_entity_poly.pdbx_strand_id
1 'polypeptide(L)'
;MAKYQKRNEPVIYIKNNGKFYNYKLWQPYVLDNPILYIQRTFSFIDNEIQSMFFKTDDPKTLLEELKPYGIHQFITAQYRYDHYIMTFKEQLIDFGLIFIIYVILYLILIIQSILMFYNEHGKTIAVKYMLGKSKIKRYWELFSVSVLSYAVIFAASTKLDITRKDSIKFICTFAILELVIELLYISYYERKKMISLLKGEK
;
A
#
# COMPACT_ATOMS: atom_id res chain seq x y z
N MET A 1 1.95 -11.35 -35.59
CA MET A 1 0.53 -11.79 -35.67
C MET A 1 0.50 -13.22 -36.19
N ALA A 2 0.36 -14.21 -35.31
CA ALA A 2 0.20 -15.59 -35.74
C ALA A 2 -1.21 -15.77 -36.34
N LYS A 3 -1.29 -16.19 -37.61
CA LYS A 3 -2.56 -16.55 -38.24
C LYS A 3 -3.14 -17.75 -37.49
N TYR A 4 -4.32 -17.59 -36.91
CA TYR A 4 -5.06 -18.67 -36.27
C TYR A 4 -5.30 -19.78 -37.31
N GLN A 5 -4.60 -20.91 -37.18
CA GLN A 5 -4.85 -22.09 -38.03
C GLN A 5 -6.19 -22.68 -37.63
N LYS A 6 -7.12 -22.75 -38.60
CA LYS A 6 -8.43 -23.35 -38.41
C LYS A 6 -8.26 -24.84 -38.12
N ARG A 7 -8.34 -25.25 -36.85
CA ARG A 7 -8.40 -26.65 -36.47
C ARG A 7 -9.77 -27.20 -36.89
N ASN A 8 -9.82 -28.42 -37.43
CA ASN A 8 -11.06 -29.11 -37.84
C ASN A 8 -11.87 -29.58 -36.61
N GLU A 9 -12.06 -28.70 -35.64
CA GLU A 9 -12.80 -28.96 -34.42
C GLU A 9 -14.26 -28.53 -34.62
N PRO A 10 -15.23 -29.27 -34.06
CA PRO A 10 -16.63 -28.90 -34.14
C PRO A 10 -16.86 -27.54 -33.46
N VAL A 11 -17.33 -26.56 -34.25
CA VAL A 11 -17.66 -25.22 -33.75
C VAL A 11 -19.10 -25.21 -33.27
N ILE A 12 -19.30 -24.99 -31.98
CA ILE A 12 -20.63 -24.85 -31.37
C ILE A 12 -20.94 -23.35 -31.31
N TYR A 13 -21.98 -22.93 -32.03
CA TYR A 13 -22.47 -21.57 -31.98
C TYR A 13 -23.53 -21.45 -30.89
N ILE A 14 -23.17 -20.85 -29.76
CA ILE A 14 -24.14 -20.46 -28.74
C ILE A 14 -24.83 -19.19 -29.22
N LYS A 15 -26.12 -19.28 -29.55
CA LYS A 15 -26.94 -18.10 -29.89
C LYS A 15 -27.36 -17.39 -28.59
N ASN A 16 -27.33 -16.06 -28.58
CA ASN A 16 -27.71 -15.23 -27.43
C ASN A 16 -26.88 -15.48 -26.15
N ASN A 17 -25.57 -15.57 -26.28
CA ASN A 17 -24.59 -15.69 -25.18
C ASN A 17 -24.50 -14.44 -24.26
N GLY A 18 -25.25 -13.37 -24.55
CA GLY A 18 -25.41 -12.22 -23.67
C GLY A 18 -24.11 -11.44 -23.45
N LYS A 19 -24.00 -10.79 -22.28
CA LYS A 19 -22.83 -10.02 -21.87
C LYS A 19 -21.89 -10.86 -21.03
N PHE A 20 -20.61 -10.85 -21.41
CA PHE A 20 -19.59 -11.58 -20.70
C PHE A 20 -18.69 -10.66 -19.89
N TYR A 21 -18.47 -10.99 -18.63
CA TYR A 21 -17.59 -10.23 -17.74
C TYR A 21 -16.34 -11.04 -17.46
N ASN A 22 -15.18 -10.55 -17.90
CA ASN A 22 -13.91 -11.12 -17.48
C ASN A 22 -13.44 -10.45 -16.19
N TYR A 23 -13.54 -11.16 -15.08
CA TYR A 23 -13.06 -10.72 -13.76
C TYR A 23 -11.59 -11.07 -13.50
N LYS A 24 -10.77 -11.24 -14.54
CA LYS A 24 -9.33 -11.31 -14.35
C LYS A 24 -8.87 -10.06 -13.60
N LEU A 25 -8.08 -10.28 -12.55
CA LEU A 25 -7.65 -9.28 -11.57
C LEU A 25 -6.82 -8.12 -12.16
N TRP A 26 -6.45 -8.18 -13.45
CA TRP A 26 -5.58 -7.19 -14.08
C TRP A 26 -6.37 -6.01 -14.64
N GLN A 27 -7.42 -6.27 -15.44
CA GLN A 27 -8.38 -5.26 -15.90
C GLN A 27 -9.72 -5.92 -16.24
N PRO A 28 -10.84 -5.49 -15.63
CA PRO A 28 -12.16 -6.00 -16.00
C PRO A 28 -12.53 -5.49 -17.40
N TYR A 29 -13.00 -6.39 -18.26
CA TYR A 29 -13.51 -6.03 -19.58
C TYR A 29 -14.80 -6.80 -19.92
N VAL A 30 -15.60 -6.19 -20.79
CA VAL A 30 -16.91 -6.72 -21.22
C VAL A 30 -16.83 -7.13 -22.69
N LEU A 31 -17.33 -8.33 -23.01
CA LEU A 31 -17.49 -8.78 -24.39
C LEU A 31 -18.96 -9.02 -24.68
N ASP A 32 -19.42 -8.47 -25.81
CA ASP A 32 -20.72 -8.78 -26.41
C ASP A 32 -20.54 -9.90 -27.43
N ASN A 33 -21.35 -10.95 -27.33
CA ASN A 33 -21.32 -12.13 -28.20
C ASN A 33 -19.95 -12.82 -28.39
N PRO A 34 -19.21 -13.18 -27.31
CA PRO A 34 -17.90 -13.82 -27.45
C PRO A 34 -17.97 -15.21 -28.12
N ILE A 35 -17.03 -15.48 -29.02
CA ILE A 35 -16.80 -16.83 -29.54
C ILE A 35 -16.05 -17.62 -28.47
N LEU A 36 -16.66 -18.71 -28.00
CA LEU A 36 -16.09 -19.55 -26.96
C LEU A 36 -15.35 -20.72 -27.59
N TYR A 37 -14.05 -20.79 -27.34
CA TYR A 37 -13.23 -21.93 -27.73
C TYR A 37 -13.12 -22.88 -26.54
N ILE A 38 -13.67 -24.09 -26.68
CA ILE A 38 -13.59 -25.13 -25.65
C ILE A 38 -12.39 -26.02 -25.98
N GLN A 39 -11.28 -25.81 -25.26
CA GLN A 39 -10.10 -26.65 -25.37
C GLN A 39 -10.31 -27.95 -24.59
N ARG A 40 -10.22 -29.10 -25.26
CA ARG A 40 -10.43 -30.43 -24.65
C ARG A 40 -9.24 -30.92 -23.82
N THR A 41 -8.05 -30.39 -24.04
CA THR A 41 -6.82 -30.74 -23.32
C THR A 41 -6.34 -29.59 -22.44
N PHE A 42 -6.25 -29.85 -21.14
CA PHE A 42 -5.78 -28.88 -20.15
C PHE A 42 -4.25 -28.76 -20.21
N SER A 43 -3.74 -27.64 -20.73
CA SER A 43 -2.33 -27.23 -20.63
C SER A 43 -2.22 -26.05 -19.67
N PHE A 44 -1.43 -26.18 -18.60
CA PHE A 44 -1.29 -25.13 -17.58
C PHE A 44 -0.70 -23.84 -18.18
N ILE A 45 0.21 -23.99 -19.15
CA ILE A 45 0.91 -22.89 -19.83
C ILE A 45 -0.04 -22.13 -20.78
N ASP A 46 -0.93 -22.83 -21.48
CA ASP A 46 -1.87 -22.19 -22.43
C ASP A 46 -3.11 -21.59 -21.73
N ASN A 47 -3.45 -22.08 -20.54
CA ASN A 47 -4.70 -21.74 -19.84
C ASN A 47 -4.62 -20.58 -18.85
N GLU A 48 -3.43 -19.99 -18.59
CA GLU A 48 -3.37 -18.70 -17.87
C GLU A 48 -4.17 -17.60 -18.59
N ILE A 49 -4.38 -17.74 -19.91
CA ILE A 49 -4.97 -16.72 -20.76
C ILE A 49 -6.52 -16.77 -20.82
N GLN A 50 -7.18 -17.88 -20.45
CA GLN A 50 -8.61 -18.10 -20.84
C GLN A 50 -9.61 -18.34 -19.69
N SER A 51 -9.45 -17.68 -18.54
CA SER A 51 -10.46 -17.70 -17.46
C SER A 51 -11.74 -16.95 -17.86
N MET A 52 -12.58 -17.59 -18.68
CA MET A 52 -13.93 -17.14 -18.97
C MET A 52 -14.89 -17.71 -17.89
N PHE A 53 -15.45 -16.84 -17.04
CA PHE A 53 -16.51 -17.14 -16.09
C PHE A 53 -17.92 -17.01 -16.68
N PHE A 54 -18.71 -18.07 -16.65
CA PHE A 54 -20.13 -18.02 -16.97
C PHE A 54 -20.97 -17.81 -15.72
N LYS A 55 -21.87 -16.82 -15.76
CA LYS A 55 -22.92 -16.71 -14.76
C LYS A 55 -24.02 -17.71 -15.14
N THR A 56 -24.33 -18.65 -14.24
CA THR A 56 -25.50 -19.51 -14.34
C THR A 56 -26.16 -19.61 -12.97
N ASP A 57 -27.48 -19.47 -12.94
CA ASP A 57 -28.28 -19.69 -11.74
C ASP A 57 -28.66 -21.19 -11.60
N ASP A 58 -28.43 -22.00 -12.64
CA ASP A 58 -28.67 -23.45 -12.66
C ASP A 58 -27.49 -24.23 -13.28
N PRO A 59 -26.43 -24.52 -12.50
CA PRO A 59 -25.23 -25.19 -12.98
C PRO A 59 -25.47 -26.66 -13.35
N LYS A 60 -26.52 -27.30 -12.83
CA LYS A 60 -26.79 -28.72 -13.11
C LYS A 60 -27.36 -28.89 -14.52
N THR A 61 -28.34 -28.07 -14.88
CA THR A 61 -28.94 -28.08 -16.21
C THR A 61 -27.90 -27.72 -17.29
N LEU A 62 -27.07 -26.71 -17.05
CA LEU A 62 -25.97 -26.36 -17.96
C LEU A 62 -24.95 -27.52 -18.11
N LEU A 63 -24.71 -28.30 -17.05
CA LEU A 63 -23.80 -29.44 -17.13
C LEU A 63 -24.38 -30.56 -18.01
N GLU A 64 -25.67 -30.88 -17.83
CA GLU A 64 -26.37 -31.87 -18.67
C GLU A 64 -26.37 -31.48 -20.15
N GLU A 65 -26.60 -30.20 -20.47
CA GLU A 65 -26.54 -29.68 -21.84
C GLU A 65 -25.14 -29.83 -22.48
N LEU A 66 -24.09 -29.77 -21.66
CA LEU A 66 -22.71 -29.81 -22.12
C LEU A 66 -22.06 -31.20 -22.08
N LYS A 67 -22.69 -32.19 -21.42
CA LYS A 67 -22.23 -33.60 -21.40
C LYS A 67 -22.02 -34.21 -22.79
N PRO A 68 -22.91 -34.04 -23.78
CA PRO A 68 -22.72 -34.56 -25.14
C PRO A 68 -21.44 -34.06 -25.83
N TYR A 69 -20.90 -32.93 -25.36
CA TYR A 69 -19.69 -32.31 -25.91
C TYR A 69 -18.41 -32.69 -25.16
N GLY A 70 -18.48 -33.61 -24.19
CA GLY A 70 -17.33 -34.08 -23.42
C GLY A 70 -16.99 -33.23 -22.19
N ILE A 71 -17.87 -32.32 -21.79
CA ILE A 71 -17.70 -31.50 -20.57
C ILE A 71 -18.42 -32.19 -19.43
N HIS A 72 -17.69 -32.59 -18.39
CA HIS A 72 -18.23 -33.43 -17.30
C HIS A 72 -18.14 -32.77 -15.93
N GLN A 73 -17.44 -31.64 -15.82
CA GLN A 73 -17.37 -30.87 -14.59
C GLN A 73 -17.20 -29.36 -14.87
N PHE A 74 -17.78 -28.54 -14.00
CA PHE A 74 -17.42 -27.14 -13.87
C PHE A 74 -16.49 -26.95 -12.67
N ILE A 75 -15.54 -26.03 -12.78
CA ILE A 75 -14.76 -25.56 -11.65
C ILE A 75 -15.41 -24.28 -11.16
N THR A 76 -15.92 -24.28 -9.92
CA THR A 76 -16.49 -23.08 -9.33
C THR A 76 -15.40 -22.04 -9.13
N ALA A 77 -15.68 -20.80 -9.51
CA ALA A 77 -14.78 -19.67 -9.28
C ALA A 77 -14.58 -19.38 -7.78
N GLN A 78 -15.48 -19.90 -6.92
CA GLN A 78 -15.45 -19.73 -5.48
C GLN A 78 -14.14 -20.22 -4.86
N TYR A 79 -13.59 -21.36 -5.29
CA TYR A 79 -12.30 -21.83 -4.78
C TYR A 79 -11.15 -20.85 -5.06
N ARG A 80 -11.10 -20.28 -6.28
CA ARG A 80 -10.09 -19.26 -6.63
C ARG A 80 -10.33 -17.97 -5.85
N TYR A 81 -11.58 -17.54 -5.74
CA TYR A 81 -11.95 -16.34 -4.99
C TYR A 81 -11.56 -16.48 -3.52
N ASP A 82 -11.92 -17.58 -2.86
CA ASP A 82 -11.62 -17.85 -1.46
C ASP A 82 -10.11 -17.89 -1.22
N HIS A 83 -9.35 -18.53 -2.12
CA HIS A 83 -7.89 -18.55 -2.06
C HIS A 83 -7.29 -17.14 -2.13
N TYR A 84 -7.63 -16.35 -3.16
CA TYR A 84 -7.08 -14.99 -3.31
C TYR A 84 -7.53 -14.05 -2.18
N ILE A 85 -8.76 -14.16 -1.70
CA ILE A 85 -9.26 -13.36 -0.57
C ILE A 85 -8.54 -13.74 0.73
N MET A 86 -8.28 -15.04 0.96
CA MET A 86 -7.54 -15.49 2.14
C MET A 86 -6.09 -14.98 2.10
N THR A 87 -5.41 -15.15 0.97
CA THR A 87 -4.04 -14.62 0.79
C THR A 87 -4.01 -13.10 0.92
N PHE A 88 -4.99 -12.38 0.38
CA PHE A 88 -5.09 -10.93 0.54
C PHE A 88 -5.27 -10.53 2.01
N LYS A 89 -6.10 -11.25 2.78
CA LYS A 89 -6.29 -10.99 4.21
C LYS A 89 -4.99 -11.18 4.99
N GLU A 90 -4.27 -12.27 4.74
CA GLU A 90 -2.97 -12.54 5.38
C GLU A 90 -1.96 -11.45 5.05
N GLN A 91 -1.81 -11.10 3.76
CA GLN A 91 -0.93 -10.03 3.31
C GLN A 91 -1.29 -8.67 3.92
N LEU A 92 -2.59 -8.38 4.10
CA LEU A 92 -3.05 -7.14 4.71
C LEU A 92 -2.71 -7.08 6.20
N ILE A 93 -2.82 -8.21 6.90
CA ILE A 93 -2.40 -8.32 8.30
C ILE A 93 -0.90 -8.11 8.42
N ASP A 94 -0.10 -8.80 7.61
CA ASP A 94 1.36 -8.68 7.62
C ASP A 94 1.80 -7.25 7.30
N PHE A 95 1.22 -6.65 6.26
CA PHE A 95 1.45 -5.25 5.92
C PHE A 95 1.11 -4.32 7.09
N GLY A 96 -0.04 -4.53 7.74
CA GLY A 96 -0.48 -3.73 8.87
C GLY A 96 0.49 -3.82 10.06
N LEU A 97 0.95 -5.03 10.39
CA LEU A 97 1.93 -5.24 11.47
C LEU A 97 3.27 -4.57 11.16
N ILE A 98 3.80 -4.76 9.95
CA ILE A 98 5.05 -4.14 9.51
C ILE A 98 4.91 -2.61 9.56
N PHE A 99 3.80 -2.06 9.06
CA PHE A 99 3.53 -0.64 9.09
C PHE A 99 3.52 -0.07 10.51
N ILE A 100 2.82 -0.73 11.44
CA ILE A 100 2.75 -0.30 12.85
C ILE A 100 4.14 -0.31 13.49
N ILE A 101 4.95 -1.34 13.26
CA ILE A 101 6.32 -1.44 13.79
C ILE A 101 7.16 -0.25 13.31
N TYR A 102 7.12 0.07 12.02
CA TYR A 102 7.86 1.20 11.47
C TYR A 102 7.38 2.55 12.03
N VAL A 103 6.06 2.73 12.22
CA VAL A 103 5.53 3.95 12.85
C VAL A 103 6.02 4.08 14.29
N ILE A 104 6.01 3.00 15.08
CA ILE A 104 6.51 3.02 16.46
C ILE A 104 8.00 3.34 16.51
N LEU A 105 8.81 2.67 15.69
CA LEU A 105 10.26 2.92 15.61
C LEU A 105 10.54 4.37 15.23
N TYR A 106 9.81 4.90 14.26
CA TYR A 106 9.93 6.28 13.83
C TYR A 106 9.61 7.27 14.96
N LEU A 107 8.52 7.06 15.70
CA LEU A 107 8.17 7.90 16.85
C LEU A 107 9.23 7.84 17.96
N ILE A 108 9.78 6.65 18.24
CA ILE A 108 10.87 6.48 19.22
C ILE A 108 12.09 7.31 18.79
N LEU A 109 12.49 7.24 17.52
CA LEU A 109 13.63 7.98 17.00
C LEU A 109 13.45 9.49 17.10
N ILE A 110 12.27 10.02 16.76
CA ILE A 110 11.95 11.45 16.93
C ILE A 110 12.08 11.84 18.40
N ILE A 111 11.41 11.11 19.30
CA ILE A 111 11.41 11.43 20.73
C ILE A 111 12.84 11.37 21.28
N GLN A 112 13.61 10.36 20.92
CA GLN A 112 15.00 10.21 21.35
C GLN A 112 15.87 11.36 20.84
N SER A 113 15.73 11.75 19.58
CA SER A 113 16.44 12.90 18.98
C SER A 113 16.14 14.20 19.74
N ILE A 114 14.86 14.48 19.99
CA ILE A 114 14.43 15.67 20.73
C ILE A 114 15.00 15.65 22.16
N LEU A 115 14.90 14.53 22.87
CA LEU A 115 15.42 14.41 24.24
C LEU A 115 16.95 14.57 24.30
N MET A 116 17.66 14.02 23.32
CA MET A 116 19.11 14.17 23.19
C MET A 116 19.48 15.64 22.97
N PHE A 117 18.78 16.34 22.07
CA PHE A 117 18.96 17.77 21.84
C PHE A 117 18.77 18.59 23.13
N TYR A 118 17.74 18.28 23.94
CA TYR A 118 17.53 18.95 25.21
C TYR A 118 18.61 18.69 26.25
N ASN A 119 19.18 17.48 26.27
CA ASN A 119 20.26 17.14 27.19
C ASN A 119 21.54 17.92 26.84
N GLU A 120 21.84 18.09 25.55
CA GLU A 120 23.04 18.78 25.09
C GLU A 120 22.89 20.31 25.15
N HIS A 121 21.76 20.84 24.69
CA HIS A 121 21.56 22.28 24.50
C HIS A 121 20.66 22.94 25.56
N GLY A 122 20.15 22.20 26.55
CA GLY A 122 19.18 22.69 27.53
C GLY A 122 19.62 23.95 28.28
N LYS A 123 20.88 24.02 28.70
CA LYS A 123 21.45 25.22 29.37
C LYS A 123 21.48 26.43 28.43
N THR A 124 21.93 26.23 27.21
CA THR A 124 21.97 27.27 26.16
C THR A 124 20.57 27.78 25.85
N ILE A 125 19.58 26.89 25.79
CA ILE A 125 18.18 27.24 25.58
C ILE A 125 17.64 28.07 26.75
N ALA A 126 17.94 27.68 27.99
CA ALA A 126 17.54 28.42 29.19
C ALA A 126 18.15 29.84 29.20
N VAL A 127 19.43 29.99 28.85
CA VAL A 127 20.06 31.31 28.70
C VAL A 127 19.38 32.13 27.59
N LYS A 128 19.16 31.54 26.41
CA LYS A 128 18.43 32.22 25.30
C LYS A 128 17.01 32.61 25.73
N TYR A 129 16.37 31.82 26.60
CA TYR A 129 15.05 32.13 27.19
C TYR A 129 15.11 33.34 28.12
N MET A 130 16.07 33.38 29.06
CA MET A 130 16.26 34.51 29.97
C MET A 130 16.59 35.81 29.23
N LEU A 131 17.33 35.71 28.12
CA LEU A 131 17.63 36.83 27.24
C LEU A 131 16.43 37.28 26.38
N GLY A 132 15.23 36.73 26.59
CA GLY A 132 14.01 37.12 25.90
C GLY A 132 13.98 36.77 24.40
N LYS A 133 14.84 35.86 23.92
CA LYS A 133 14.83 35.46 22.50
C LYS A 133 13.52 34.74 22.17
N SER A 134 12.90 35.03 21.02
CA SER A 134 11.68 34.35 20.56
C SER A 134 11.81 32.82 20.49
N LYS A 135 10.72 32.06 20.69
CA LYS A 135 10.69 30.59 20.63
C LYS A 135 11.41 30.01 19.40
N ILE A 136 11.09 30.51 18.20
CA ILE A 136 11.69 30.04 16.94
C ILE A 136 13.22 30.16 16.98
N LYS A 137 13.76 31.31 17.41
CA LYS A 137 15.21 31.52 17.53
C LYS A 137 15.88 30.64 18.58
N ARG A 138 15.15 30.21 19.62
CA ARG A 138 15.71 29.30 20.65
C ARG A 138 15.90 27.88 20.12
N TYR A 139 14.93 27.41 19.35
CA TYR A 139 14.83 26.03 18.85
C TYR A 139 15.20 25.88 17.37
N TRP A 140 15.71 26.94 16.74
CA TRP A 140 16.06 26.93 15.32
C TRP A 140 17.03 25.80 14.93
N GLU A 141 17.99 25.50 15.80
CA GLU A 141 18.95 24.41 15.60
C GLU A 141 18.23 23.05 15.54
N LEU A 142 17.26 22.80 16.43
CA LEU A 142 16.42 21.59 16.41
C LEU A 142 15.68 21.47 15.07
N PHE A 143 14.94 22.52 14.69
CA PHE A 143 14.19 22.54 13.42
C PHE A 143 15.08 22.34 12.19
N SER A 144 16.27 22.93 12.20
CA SER A 144 17.21 22.85 11.07
C SER A 144 17.75 21.44 10.88
N VAL A 145 18.11 20.76 11.97
CA VAL A 145 18.60 19.38 11.94
C VAL A 145 17.51 18.44 11.43
N SER A 146 16.28 18.60 11.90
CA SER A 146 15.14 17.78 11.48
C SER A 146 14.84 17.97 9.99
N VAL A 147 14.83 19.21 9.49
CA VAL A 147 14.64 19.49 8.04
C VAL A 147 15.76 18.89 7.19
N LEU A 148 17.01 18.94 7.65
CA LEU A 148 18.16 18.39 6.91
C LEU A 148 18.02 16.88 6.70
N SER A 149 17.47 16.15 7.68
CA SER A 149 17.27 14.70 7.59
C SER A 149 16.37 14.32 6.39
N TYR A 150 15.35 15.13 6.11
CA TYR A 150 14.45 14.91 4.97
C TYR A 150 15.08 15.18 3.62
N ALA A 151 16.08 16.07 3.55
CA ALA A 151 16.84 16.27 2.32
C ALA A 151 17.61 14.99 1.93
N VAL A 152 18.15 14.28 2.92
CA VAL A 152 18.81 12.98 2.72
C VAL A 152 17.82 11.92 2.24
N ILE A 153 16.63 11.86 2.86
CA ILE A 153 15.56 10.93 2.46
C ILE A 153 15.10 11.23 1.02
N PHE A 154 14.94 12.51 0.67
CA PHE A 154 14.60 12.93 -0.69
C PHE A 154 15.65 12.45 -1.71
N ALA A 155 16.94 12.64 -1.42
CA ALA A 155 18.02 12.16 -2.27
C ALA A 155 18.06 10.63 -2.39
N ALA A 156 17.76 9.89 -1.31
CA ALA A 156 17.67 8.43 -1.36
C ALA A 156 16.47 7.97 -2.22
N SER A 157 15.35 8.70 -2.15
CA SER A 157 14.14 8.35 -2.89
C SER A 157 14.30 8.39 -4.42
N THR A 158 15.29 9.13 -4.94
CA THR A 158 15.53 9.18 -6.40
C THR A 158 16.07 7.87 -6.97
N LYS A 159 16.52 6.94 -6.11
CA LYS A 159 16.96 5.59 -6.52
C LYS A 159 15.82 4.56 -6.49
N LEU A 160 14.65 4.93 -6.00
CA LEU A 160 13.48 4.06 -5.94
C LEU A 160 12.57 4.32 -7.15
N ASP A 161 11.88 3.28 -7.61
CA ASP A 161 10.92 3.36 -8.72
C ASP A 161 9.58 3.95 -8.25
N ILE A 162 9.66 5.14 -7.65
CA ILE A 162 8.53 5.87 -7.06
C ILE A 162 8.41 7.22 -7.78
N THR A 163 7.18 7.60 -8.12
CA THR A 163 6.92 8.90 -8.72
C THR A 163 7.37 10.02 -7.78
N ARG A 164 8.14 10.99 -8.31
CA ARG A 164 8.62 12.16 -7.53
C ARG A 164 7.51 12.87 -6.74
N LYS A 165 6.30 12.95 -7.31
CA LYS A 165 5.12 13.54 -6.67
C LYS A 165 4.74 12.82 -5.38
N ASP A 166 4.80 11.50 -5.37
CA ASP A 166 4.41 10.69 -4.22
C ASP A 166 5.51 10.70 -3.15
N SER A 167 6.79 10.71 -3.56
CA SER A 167 7.92 10.92 -2.64
C SER A 167 7.83 12.26 -1.91
N ILE A 168 7.53 13.36 -2.63
CA ILE A 168 7.38 14.69 -2.04
C ILE A 168 6.21 14.70 -1.04
N LYS A 169 5.05 14.15 -1.42
CA LYS A 169 3.89 14.06 -0.51
C LYS A 169 4.23 13.29 0.76
N PHE A 170 4.91 12.16 0.62
CA PHE A 170 5.34 11.33 1.74
C PHE A 170 6.24 12.13 2.68
N ILE A 171 7.30 12.74 2.16
CA ILE A 171 8.26 13.54 2.94
C ILE A 171 7.58 14.71 3.63
N CYS A 172 6.74 15.48 2.93
CA CYS A 172 6.02 16.60 3.52
C CYS A 172 5.10 16.15 4.67
N THR A 173 4.44 15.00 4.52
CA THR A 173 3.54 14.48 5.56
C THR A 173 4.31 14.16 6.84
N PHE A 174 5.45 13.46 6.72
CA PHE A 174 6.28 13.10 7.87
C PHE A 174 6.98 14.30 8.50
N ALA A 175 7.45 15.25 7.69
CA ALA A 175 8.05 16.50 8.19
C ALA A 175 7.05 17.34 8.99
N ILE A 176 5.78 17.43 8.54
CA ILE A 176 4.72 18.11 9.29
C ILE A 176 4.45 17.37 10.60
N LEU A 177 4.37 16.05 10.58
CA LEU A 177 4.15 15.23 11.78
C LEU A 177 5.27 15.44 12.81
N GLU A 178 6.53 15.40 12.39
CA GLU A 178 7.68 15.63 13.26
C GLU A 178 7.65 17.05 13.86
N LEU A 179 7.39 18.07 13.03
CA LEU A 179 7.28 19.45 13.50
C LEU A 179 6.17 19.62 14.55
N VAL A 180 5.03 18.94 14.39
CA VAL A 180 3.97 18.92 15.42
C VAL A 180 4.47 18.31 16.73
N ILE A 181 5.17 17.17 16.66
CA ILE A 181 5.73 16.50 17.85
C ILE A 181 6.77 17.39 18.55
N GLU A 182 7.66 18.02 17.80
CA GLU A 182 8.65 18.96 18.32
C GLU A 182 8.00 20.13 19.05
N LEU A 183 6.96 20.75 18.47
CA LEU A 183 6.24 21.85 19.08
C LEU A 183 5.53 21.44 20.38
N LEU A 184 4.98 20.23 20.43
CA LEU A 184 4.39 19.67 21.65
C LEU A 184 5.46 19.48 22.73
N TYR A 185 6.63 18.93 22.37
CA TYR A 185 7.73 18.73 23.31
C TYR A 185 8.36 20.03 23.80
N ILE A 186 8.50 21.04 22.92
CA ILE A 186 8.92 22.39 23.31
C ILE A 186 7.95 22.96 24.35
N SER A 187 6.66 22.88 24.09
CA SER A 187 5.63 23.38 25.00
C SER A 187 5.67 22.66 26.35
N TYR A 188 5.89 21.34 26.34
CA TYR A 188 6.07 20.54 27.55
C TYR A 188 7.33 20.94 28.33
N TYR A 189 8.48 21.05 27.64
CA TYR A 189 9.77 21.35 28.23
C TYR A 189 9.79 22.73 28.87
N GLU A 190 9.28 23.76 28.18
CA GLU A 190 9.24 25.12 28.69
C GLU A 190 8.39 25.24 29.96
N ARG A 191 7.26 24.52 30.02
CA ARG A 191 6.35 24.55 31.17
C ARG A 191 6.88 23.79 32.38
N LYS A 192 7.46 22.60 32.18
CA LYS A 192 7.82 21.71 33.29
C LYS A 192 9.31 21.71 33.64
N LYS A 193 10.18 21.63 32.64
CA LYS A 193 11.63 21.44 32.87
C LYS A 193 12.40 22.74 32.94
N MET A 194 12.08 23.73 32.10
CA MET A 194 12.87 24.95 32.04
C MET A 194 12.81 25.77 33.34
N ILE A 195 11.66 25.78 34.02
CA ILE A 195 11.50 26.41 35.34
C ILE A 195 12.35 25.71 36.41
N SER A 196 12.37 24.37 36.41
CA SER A 196 13.18 23.58 37.34
C SER A 196 14.69 23.76 37.08
N LEU A 197 15.08 23.76 35.80
CA LEU A 197 16.47 23.96 35.37
C LEU A 197 17.00 25.36 35.71
N LEU A 198 16.15 26.39 35.62
CA LEU A 198 16.47 27.75 36.07
C LEU A 198 16.58 27.89 37.59
N LYS A 199 15.89 27.02 38.35
CA LYS A 199 16.00 26.94 39.82
C LYS A 199 17.23 26.15 40.28
N GLY A 200 17.98 25.54 39.35
CA GLY A 200 19.13 24.68 39.67
C GLY A 200 18.73 23.31 40.23
N GLU A 201 17.45 22.95 40.13
CA GLU A 201 16.98 21.60 40.44
C GLU A 201 17.41 20.64 39.32
N LYS A 202 17.94 19.47 39.69
CA LYS A 202 18.39 18.43 38.75
C LYS A 202 17.22 17.67 38.14
#